data_AF-A0A7J4QIX1-F1
#
_entry.id   AF-A0A7J4QIX1-F1
#
_cell.length_a   1.000
_cell.length_b   1.000
_cell.length_c   1.000
_cell.angle_alpha   90.00
_cell.angle_beta   90.00
_cell.angle_gamma   90.00
#
_symmetry.space_group_name_H-M   'P 1'
#
loop_
_entity.id
_entity.type
_entity.pdbx_description
1 polymer ?
#
loop_
_entity_poly.entity_id
_entity_poly.type
_entity_poly.pdbx_seq_one_letter_code
_entity_poly.pdbx_strand_id
1 'polypeptide(L)'
;MVDVAMVGAGQTPYGNHPGALKDMWAEAVRSCFSSIDGDLAPSTVDEVFLGSTAFGGGQLGNTAAYLAEHAGMAGVPARRI
;
A
#
# COMPACT_ATOMS: atom_id res chain seq x y z
N MET A 1 -13.75 21.02 -9.04
CA MET A 1 -12.97 20.43 -7.94
C MET A 1 -13.98 19.73 -7.05
N VAL A 2 -13.73 18.47 -6.69
CA VAL A 2 -14.61 17.71 -5.80
C VAL A 2 -13.97 17.65 -4.42
N ASP A 3 -14.80 17.56 -3.38
CA ASP A 3 -14.31 17.40 -2.02
C ASP A 3 -13.75 15.98 -1.84
N VAL A 4 -12.72 15.86 -1.00
CA VAL A 4 -12.02 14.60 -0.72
C VAL A 4 -11.90 14.42 0.78
N ALA A 5 -12.02 13.17 1.24
CA ALA A 5 -11.89 12.80 2.65
C ALA A 5 -10.93 11.62 2.83
N MET A 6 -10.29 11.55 3.99
CA MET A 6 -9.53 10.39 4.44
C MET A 6 -10.46 9.47 5.22
N VAL A 7 -10.57 8.22 4.79
CA VAL A 7 -11.49 7.22 5.39
C VAL A 7 -10.78 6.20 6.28
N GLY A 8 -9.46 6.06 6.15
CA GLY A 8 -8.65 5.13 6.94
C GLY A 8 -7.17 5.48 6.90
N ALA A 9 -6.42 4.94 7.86
CA ALA A 9 -4.98 5.11 7.96
C ALA A 9 -4.36 3.91 8.70
N GLY A 10 -3.21 3.44 8.20
CA GLY A 10 -2.47 2.33 8.77
C GLY A 10 -0.97 2.53 8.63
N GLN A 11 -0.22 1.98 9.57
CA GLN A 11 1.24 2.05 9.59
C GLN A 11 1.83 0.83 10.29
N THR A 12 3.06 0.48 9.92
CA THR A 12 3.90 -0.41 10.72
C THR A 12 4.73 0.38 11.73
N PRO A 13 5.26 -0.25 12.79
CA PRO A 13 6.22 0.38 13.67
C PRO A 13 7.48 0.82 12.90
N TYR A 14 8.06 1.95 13.33
CA TYR A 14 9.29 2.48 12.76
C TYR A 14 10.49 1.94 13.54
N GLY A 15 11.54 1.52 12.82
CA GLY A 15 12.78 1.06 13.44
C GLY A 15 13.55 0.08 12.56
N ASN A 16 14.55 -0.57 13.16
CA ASN A 16 15.27 -1.65 12.50
C ASN A 16 14.43 -2.93 12.56
N HIS A 17 13.82 -3.29 11.44
CA HIS A 17 12.92 -4.43 11.35
C HIS A 17 13.52 -5.55 10.49
N PRO A 18 13.32 -6.83 10.87
CA PRO A 18 13.71 -7.97 10.04
C PRO A 18 12.73 -8.26 8.89
N GLY A 19 11.60 -7.55 8.84
CA GLY A 19 10.52 -7.78 7.88
C GLY A 19 10.90 -7.36 6.46
N ALA A 20 10.46 -8.14 5.47
CA ALA A 20 10.61 -7.75 4.08
C ALA A 20 9.65 -6.61 3.74
N LEU A 21 10.05 -5.72 2.83
CA LEU A 21 9.27 -4.54 2.40
C LEU A 21 7.81 -4.87 2.06
N LYS A 22 7.58 -5.97 1.32
CA LYS A 22 6.26 -6.40 0.89
C LYS A 22 5.34 -6.76 2.07
N ASP A 23 5.91 -7.39 3.10
CA ASP A 23 5.15 -7.86 4.25
C ASP A 23 4.80 -6.68 5.15
N MET A 24 5.73 -5.74 5.34
CA MET A 24 5.46 -4.48 6.03
C MET A 24 4.39 -3.66 5.30
N TRP A 25 4.46 -3.59 3.98
CA TRP A 25 3.44 -2.92 3.17
C TRP A 25 2.06 -3.58 3.34
N ALA A 26 1.98 -4.91 3.21
CA ALA A 26 0.71 -5.63 3.38
C ALA A 26 0.14 -5.49 4.81
N GLU A 27 0.99 -5.41 5.83
CA GLU A 27 0.59 -5.14 7.20
C GLU A 27 0.01 -3.72 7.35
N ALA A 28 0.69 -2.70 6.81
CA ALA A 28 0.20 -1.32 6.83
C ALA A 28 -1.14 -1.17 6.10
N VAL A 29 -1.30 -1.81 4.93
CA VAL A 29 -2.57 -1.82 4.18
C VAL A 29 -3.68 -2.48 5.00
N ARG A 30 -3.41 -3.64 5.61
CA ARG A 30 -4.41 -4.33 6.46
C ARG A 30 -4.84 -3.46 7.64
N SER A 31 -3.88 -2.82 8.29
CA SER A 31 -4.11 -1.87 9.39
C SER A 31 -5.00 -0.70 8.92
N CYS A 32 -4.73 -0.17 7.73
CA CYS A 32 -5.53 0.90 7.12
C CYS A 32 -6.98 0.46 6.88
N PHE A 33 -7.21 -0.69 6.23
CA PHE A 33 -8.57 -1.19 5.98
C PHE A 33 -9.30 -1.53 7.27
N SER A 34 -8.60 -2.03 8.29
CA SER A 34 -9.20 -2.28 9.60
C SER A 34 -9.60 -1.02 10.36
N SER A 35 -9.09 0.15 9.97
CA SER A 35 -9.44 1.44 10.59
C SER A 35 -10.64 2.11 9.93
N ILE A 36 -11.18 1.56 8.85
CA ILE A 36 -12.30 2.13 8.11
C ILE A 36 -13.60 1.65 8.75
N ASP A 37 -14.50 2.58 9.05
CA ASP A 37 -15.87 2.26 9.46
C ASP A 37 -16.69 1.82 8.23
N GLY A 38 -16.57 0.55 7.82
CA GLY A 38 -17.30 0.00 6.68
C GLY A 38 -16.75 -1.32 6.14
N ASP A 39 -17.39 -1.85 5.11
CA ASP A 39 -16.99 -3.09 4.42
C ASP A 39 -16.28 -2.77 3.09
N LEU A 40 -15.10 -2.16 3.20
CA LEU A 40 -14.21 -1.94 2.06
C LEU A 40 -13.14 -3.02 2.02
N ALA A 41 -12.90 -3.55 0.83
CA ALA A 41 -11.84 -4.52 0.58
C ALA A 41 -10.73 -3.90 -0.26
N PRO A 42 -9.46 -4.34 -0.12
CA PRO A 42 -8.38 -3.86 -0.97
C PRO A 42 -8.69 -3.96 -2.47
N SER A 43 -9.40 -5.00 -2.89
CA SER A 43 -9.80 -5.19 -4.29
C SER A 43 -10.76 -4.13 -4.86
N THR A 44 -11.34 -3.26 -4.02
CA THR A 44 -12.23 -2.17 -4.46
C THR A 44 -11.50 -0.86 -4.72
N VAL A 45 -10.18 -0.82 -4.55
CA VAL A 45 -9.36 0.37 -4.83
C VAL A 45 -9.22 0.57 -6.34
N ASP A 46 -9.47 1.78 -6.82
CA ASP A 46 -9.36 2.11 -8.24
C ASP A 46 -7.92 2.37 -8.70
N GLU A 47 -7.09 2.98 -7.84
CA GLU A 47 -5.70 3.30 -8.15
C GLU A 47 -4.82 3.40 -6.89
N VAL A 48 -3.59 2.91 -6.98
CA VAL A 48 -2.59 2.99 -5.91
C VAL A 48 -1.48 3.98 -6.27
N PHE A 49 -1.26 4.95 -5.39
CA PHE A 49 -0.14 5.89 -5.47
C PHE A 49 0.86 5.56 -4.37
N LEU A 50 2.07 5.13 -4.76
CA LEU A 50 3.10 4.70 -3.83
C LEU A 50 4.29 5.64 -3.83
N GLY A 51 4.52 6.33 -2.71
CA GLY A 51 5.73 7.12 -2.50
C GLY A 51 6.87 6.25 -1.98
N SER A 52 8.03 6.29 -2.63
CA SER A 52 9.23 5.62 -2.11
C SER A 52 10.51 6.29 -2.58
N THR A 53 11.34 6.68 -1.60
CA THR A 53 12.71 7.15 -1.79
C THR A 53 13.72 6.02 -1.95
N ALA A 54 13.29 4.77 -1.71
CA ALA A 54 14.15 3.60 -1.85
C ALA A 54 14.48 3.38 -3.33
N PHE A 55 15.68 3.81 -3.72
CA PHE A 55 16.37 3.34 -4.92
C PHE A 55 17.46 2.36 -4.48
N GLY A 56 17.39 1.13 -4.98
CA GLY A 56 18.50 0.16 -4.82
C GLY A 56 18.19 -0.99 -3.88
N GLY A 57 18.22 -2.19 -4.45
CA GLY A 57 18.13 -3.47 -3.75
C GLY A 57 17.52 -4.55 -4.63
N GLY A 58 16.24 -4.39 -4.98
CA GLY A 58 15.48 -5.44 -5.65
C GLY A 58 15.58 -5.50 -7.18
N GLN A 59 16.11 -4.46 -7.86
CA GLN A 59 16.05 -4.32 -9.33
C GLN A 59 14.63 -4.55 -9.92
N LEU A 60 13.58 -4.34 -9.11
CA LEU A 60 12.20 -4.53 -9.53
C LEU A 60 11.75 -3.26 -10.27
N GLY A 61 11.57 -3.38 -11.57
CA GLY A 61 11.17 -2.25 -12.43
C GLY A 61 9.82 -1.64 -12.07
N ASN A 62 8.94 -2.39 -11.38
CA ASN A 62 7.61 -1.90 -10.97
C ASN A 62 7.26 -2.31 -9.53
N THR A 63 7.95 -1.72 -8.55
CA THR A 63 7.70 -1.95 -7.12
C THR A 63 6.27 -1.59 -6.70
N ALA A 64 5.64 -0.60 -7.32
CA ALA A 64 4.28 -0.20 -6.97
C ALA A 64 3.26 -1.31 -7.27
N ALA A 65 3.27 -1.86 -8.48
CA ALA A 65 2.39 -2.97 -8.84
C ALA A 65 2.65 -4.22 -7.98
N TYR A 66 3.92 -4.55 -7.75
CA TYR A 66 4.31 -5.69 -6.92
C TYR A 66 3.76 -5.58 -5.49
N LEU A 67 3.92 -4.41 -4.86
CA LEU A 67 3.42 -4.17 -3.50
C LEU A 67 1.89 -4.15 -3.47
N ALA A 68 1.24 -3.54 -4.46
CA ALA A 68 -0.21 -3.51 -4.56
C ALA A 68 -0.80 -4.94 -4.67
N GLU A 69 -0.26 -5.77 -5.56
CA GLU A 69 -0.68 -7.18 -5.70
C GLU A 69 -0.49 -7.96 -4.40
N HIS A 70 0.67 -7.83 -3.74
CA HIS A 70 0.94 -8.53 -2.47
C HIS A 70 -0.01 -8.10 -1.35
N ALA A 71 -0.59 -6.91 -1.43
CA ALA A 71 -1.57 -6.39 -0.48
C ALA A 71 -3.05 -6.67 -0.87
N GLY A 72 -3.29 -7.51 -1.89
CA GLY A 72 -4.64 -7.90 -2.30
C GLY A 72 -5.31 -6.97 -3.33
N MET A 73 -4.55 -6.04 -3.92
CA MET A 73 -5.01 -5.13 -4.96
C MET A 73 -4.62 -5.66 -6.36
N ALA A 74 -4.85 -6.95 -6.60
CA ALA A 74 -4.47 -7.57 -7.86
C ALA A 74 -5.23 -6.96 -9.04
N GLY A 75 -4.48 -6.58 -10.09
CA GLY A 75 -5.04 -5.92 -11.27
C GLY A 75 -5.36 -4.43 -11.09
N VAL A 76 -5.18 -3.87 -9.88
CA VAL A 76 -5.38 -2.44 -9.64
C VAL A 76 -4.22 -1.64 -10.24
N PRO A 77 -4.49 -0.59 -11.04
CA PRO A 77 -3.45 0.34 -11.51
C PRO A 77 -2.62 0.89 -10.34
N ALA A 78 -1.30 0.78 -10.44
CA ALA A 78 -0.40 1.24 -9.40
C ALA A 78 0.76 2.04 -10.00
N ARG A 79 1.05 3.21 -9.42
CA ARG A 79 2.14 4.09 -9.85
C ARG A 79 2.98 4.57 -8.69
N ARG A 80 4.30 4.57 -8.92
CA ARG A 80 5.26 5.20 -8.01
C ARG A 80 5.31 6.70 -8.28
N ILE A 81 5.20 7.51 -7.23
CA ILE A 81 5.27 8.98 -7.29
C ILE A 81 6.45 9.53 -6.51
#